data_AF-A0AAE7CVY3-F1
#
_entry.id   AF-A0AAE7CVY3-F1
#
_cell.length_a   1.000
_cell.length_b   1.000
_cell.length_c   1.000
_cell.angle_alpha   90.00
_cell.angle_beta   90.00
_cell.angle_gamma   90.00
#
_symmetry.space_group_name_H-M   'P 1'
#
loop_
_entity.id
_entity.type
_entity.pdbx_description
1 polymer ?
#
loop_
_entity_poly.entity_id
_entity_poly.type
_entity_poly.pdbx_seq_one_letter_code
_entity_poly.pdbx_strand_id
1 'polypeptide(L)'
;MDSRDNNSPKKWKNRTLVASMEFAITGIITAFKEERNMRKHMISAILAIIAGTVFRISVTEWLFLLLAIFLVITFEIINSAIENVVDLASNYHFSMLAKNAKDMAAGAVLIISGYAVLTGLIIFVPKIIALIFAE
;
A
#
# COMPACT_ATOMS: atom_id res chain seq x y z
N MET A 1 30.36 -41.55 -12.14
CA MET A 1 30.75 -41.02 -10.82
C MET A 1 31.97 -40.13 -11.04
N ASP A 2 31.96 -38.81 -10.84
CA ASP A 2 31.11 -37.96 -10.01
C ASP A 2 30.96 -36.56 -10.60
N SER A 3 29.72 -36.09 -10.69
CA SER A 3 29.38 -34.69 -10.92
C SER A 3 29.68 -33.90 -9.64
N ARG A 4 30.75 -33.11 -9.64
CA ARG A 4 31.03 -32.15 -8.57
C ARG A 4 30.03 -31.00 -8.66
N ASP A 5 29.00 -31.10 -7.84
CA ASP A 5 27.98 -30.08 -7.64
C ASP A 5 28.63 -28.85 -6.97
N ASN A 6 28.91 -27.82 -7.77
CA ASN A 6 29.45 -26.54 -7.31
C ASN A 6 28.32 -25.69 -6.71
N ASN A 7 27.92 -26.03 -5.49
CA ASN A 7 26.94 -25.25 -4.73
C ASN A 7 27.66 -24.18 -3.90
N SER A 8 28.22 -23.17 -4.59
CA SER A 8 28.70 -21.96 -3.91
C SER A 8 27.47 -21.21 -3.35
N PRO A 9 27.42 -20.87 -2.04
CA PRO A 9 26.31 -20.10 -1.50
C PRO A 9 26.25 -18.76 -2.25
N LYS A 10 25.12 -18.46 -2.90
CA LYS A 10 24.87 -17.17 -3.55
C LYS A 10 25.01 -16.07 -2.50
N LYS A 11 26.22 -15.50 -2.37
CA LYS A 11 26.48 -14.30 -1.59
C LYS A 11 25.50 -13.24 -2.07
N TRP A 12 24.72 -12.69 -1.14
CA TRP A 12 23.91 -11.51 -1.39
C TRP A 12 24.89 -10.38 -1.69
N LYS A 13 25.22 -10.24 -2.98
CA LYS A 13 26.20 -9.30 -3.52
C LYS A 13 25.83 -7.89 -3.05
N ASN A 14 26.80 -7.10 -2.57
CA ASN A 14 26.58 -5.69 -2.24
C ASN A 14 25.92 -5.00 -3.43
N ARG A 15 24.61 -4.70 -3.30
CA ARG A 15 23.78 -4.20 -4.39
C ARG A 15 24.01 -2.70 -4.53
N THR A 16 24.18 -2.23 -5.75
CA THR A 16 24.22 -0.80 -6.05
C THR A 16 22.86 -0.17 -5.70
N LEU A 17 22.85 1.11 -5.33
CA LEU A 17 21.61 1.83 -5.00
C LEU A 17 20.56 1.70 -6.13
N VAL A 18 21.01 1.75 -7.38
CA VAL A 18 20.18 1.57 -8.58
C VAL A 18 19.48 0.21 -8.59
N ALA A 19 20.21 -0.88 -8.29
CA ALA A 19 19.60 -2.20 -8.23
C ALA A 19 18.55 -2.29 -7.12
N SER A 20 18.81 -1.72 -5.93
CA SER A 20 17.82 -1.67 -4.84
C SER A 20 16.57 -0.85 -5.19
N MET A 21 16.71 0.24 -5.96
CA MET A 21 15.58 1.02 -6.47
C MET A 21 14.77 0.25 -7.52
N GLU A 22 15.42 -0.47 -8.45
CA GLU A 22 14.75 -1.32 -9.43
C GLU A 22 13.92 -2.42 -8.75
N PHE A 23 14.45 -3.04 -7.68
CA PHE A 23 13.69 -4.00 -6.88
C PHE A 23 12.50 -3.35 -6.16
N ALA A 24 12.65 -2.16 -5.60
CA ALA A 24 11.56 -1.45 -4.94
C ALA A 24 10.44 -1.09 -5.94
N ILE A 25 10.80 -0.60 -7.12
CA ILE A 25 9.86 -0.28 -8.21
C ILE A 25 9.15 -1.55 -8.68
N THR A 26 9.90 -2.65 -8.85
CA THR A 26 9.32 -3.95 -9.24
C THR A 26 8.34 -4.44 -8.17
N GLY A 27 8.69 -4.32 -6.88
CA GLY A 27 7.81 -4.68 -5.76
C GLY A 27 6.50 -3.88 -5.75
N ILE A 28 6.58 -2.58 -6.03
CA ILE A 28 5.39 -1.72 -6.21
C ILE A 28 4.58 -2.24 -7.40
N ILE A 29 5.18 -2.46 -8.57
CA ILE A 29 4.44 -2.93 -9.76
C ILE A 29 3.76 -4.29 -9.54
N THR A 30 4.42 -5.22 -8.84
CA THR A 30 3.84 -6.54 -8.51
C THR A 30 2.64 -6.38 -7.59
N ALA A 31 2.77 -5.62 -6.50
CA ALA A 31 1.65 -5.36 -5.58
C ALA A 31 0.45 -4.72 -6.31
N PHE A 32 0.69 -3.84 -7.28
CA PHE A 32 -0.36 -3.25 -8.10
C PHE A 32 -1.08 -4.24 -9.03
N LYS A 33 -0.38 -5.26 -9.53
CA LYS A 33 -0.95 -6.24 -10.48
C LYS A 33 -1.70 -7.36 -9.79
N GLU A 34 -1.17 -7.85 -8.68
CA GLU A 34 -1.69 -9.04 -8.01
C GLU A 34 -2.87 -8.71 -7.08
N GLU A 35 -2.89 -7.51 -6.48
CA GLU A 35 -3.89 -7.19 -5.46
C GLU A 35 -5.14 -6.50 -6.00
N ARG A 36 -6.31 -7.12 -5.75
CA ARG A 36 -7.61 -6.52 -6.09
C ARG A 36 -7.91 -5.29 -5.23
N ASN A 37 -7.51 -5.30 -3.96
CA ASN A 37 -7.77 -4.19 -3.05
C ASN A 37 -6.86 -2.99 -3.35
N MET A 38 -5.58 -3.20 -3.67
CA MET A 38 -4.69 -2.17 -4.20
C MET A 38 -5.28 -1.39 -5.39
N ARG A 39 -5.90 -2.09 -6.36
CA ARG A 39 -6.57 -1.42 -7.50
C ARG A 39 -7.71 -0.50 -7.07
N LYS A 40 -8.51 -0.89 -6.08
CA LYS A 40 -9.59 -0.05 -5.54
C LYS A 40 -9.01 1.18 -4.84
N HIS A 41 -8.01 0.98 -3.98
CA HIS A 41 -7.34 2.09 -3.30
C HIS A 41 -6.71 3.09 -4.28
N MET A 42 -6.15 2.61 -5.39
CA MET A 42 -5.61 3.46 -6.45
C MET A 42 -6.69 4.30 -7.15
N ILE A 43 -7.83 3.69 -7.48
CA ILE A 43 -8.96 4.43 -8.06
C ILE A 43 -9.44 5.51 -7.07
N SER A 44 -9.59 5.17 -5.79
CA SER A 44 -9.95 6.13 -4.75
C SER A 44 -8.93 7.26 -4.62
N ALA A 45 -7.63 6.96 -4.70
CA ALA A 45 -6.57 7.96 -4.65
C ALA A 45 -6.63 8.92 -5.85
N ILE A 46 -6.84 8.41 -7.07
CA ILE A 46 -7.01 9.23 -8.28
C ILE A 46 -8.22 10.16 -8.13
N LEU A 47 -9.36 9.62 -7.70
CA LEU A 47 -10.56 10.42 -7.47
C LEU A 47 -10.34 11.51 -6.41
N ALA A 48 -9.63 11.19 -5.33
CA ALA A 48 -9.30 12.15 -4.28
C ALA A 48 -8.38 13.27 -4.78
N ILE A 49 -7.39 12.96 -5.62
CA ILE A 49 -6.52 13.96 -6.26
C ILE A 49 -7.34 14.87 -7.18
N ILE A 50 -8.20 14.30 -8.04
CA ILE A 50 -9.08 15.09 -8.92
C ILE A 50 -9.96 16.01 -8.07
N ALA A 51 -10.61 15.49 -7.02
CA ALA A 51 -11.41 16.30 -6.10
C ALA A 51 -10.57 17.42 -5.45
N GLY A 52 -9.35 17.14 -4.99
CA GLY A 52 -8.43 18.14 -4.45
C GLY A 52 -8.16 19.30 -5.41
N THR A 53 -7.96 18.98 -6.69
CA THR A 53 -7.77 20.00 -7.73
C THR A 53 -9.03 20.81 -8.02
N VAL A 54 -10.20 20.15 -8.10
CA VAL A 54 -11.50 20.80 -8.37
C VAL A 54 -11.89 21.75 -7.25
N PHE A 55 -11.76 21.31 -5.99
CA PHE A 55 -12.11 22.12 -4.81
C PHE A 55 -11.02 23.13 -4.40
N ARG A 56 -9.91 23.21 -5.16
CA ARG A 56 -8.78 24.12 -4.92
C ARG A 56 -8.35 24.13 -3.46
N ILE A 57 -8.09 22.94 -2.93
CA ILE A 57 -7.69 22.76 -1.53
C ILE A 57 -6.32 23.43 -1.30
N SER A 58 -6.10 23.89 -0.09
CA SER A 58 -4.88 24.56 0.35
C SER A 58 -3.68 23.61 0.37
N VAL A 59 -2.48 24.18 0.42
CA VAL A 59 -1.22 23.41 0.45
C VAL A 59 -1.18 22.45 1.64
N THR A 60 -1.67 22.87 2.81
CA THR A 60 -1.73 22.02 4.01
C THR A 60 -2.71 20.85 3.84
N GLU A 61 -3.88 21.10 3.27
CA GLU A 61 -4.86 20.05 2.94
C GLU A 61 -4.26 19.04 1.94
N TRP A 62 -3.49 19.51 0.94
CA TRP A 62 -2.75 18.64 0.03
C TRP A 62 -1.74 17.75 0.73
N LEU A 63 -0.98 18.28 1.70
CA LEU A 63 0.00 17.48 2.45
C LEU A 63 -0.67 16.31 3.17
N PHE A 64 -1.80 16.56 3.84
CA PHE A 64 -2.55 15.50 4.53
C PHE A 64 -3.23 14.53 3.57
N LEU A 65 -3.77 15.03 2.45
CA LEU A 65 -4.40 14.19 1.44
C LEU A 65 -3.39 13.23 0.80
N LEU A 66 -2.21 13.74 0.41
CA LEU A 66 -1.13 12.93 -0.14
C LEU A 66 -0.61 11.95 0.91
N LEU A 67 -0.42 12.38 2.16
CA LEU A 67 -0.01 11.51 3.25
C LEU A 67 -0.98 10.34 3.42
N ALA A 68 -2.29 10.60 3.43
CA ALA A 68 -3.31 9.56 3.50
C ALA A 68 -3.20 8.55 2.34
N ILE A 69 -3.02 9.03 1.12
CA ILE A 69 -2.86 8.18 -0.08
C ILE A 69 -1.60 7.31 0.05
N PHE A 70 -0.45 7.91 0.39
CA PHE A 70 0.81 7.18 0.52
C PHE A 70 0.75 6.14 1.63
N LEU A 71 0.13 6.46 2.76
CA LEU A 71 -0.02 5.52 3.87
C LEU A 71 -0.90 4.32 3.48
N VAL A 72 -2.04 4.54 2.83
CA VAL A 72 -2.90 3.44 2.35
C VAL A 72 -2.13 2.51 1.41
N ILE A 73 -1.43 3.07 0.41
CA ILE A 73 -0.63 2.26 -0.53
C ILE A 73 0.48 1.49 0.20
N THR A 74 1.18 2.15 1.13
CA THR A 74 2.28 1.54 1.88
C THR A 74 1.79 0.36 2.72
N PHE A 75 0.70 0.54 3.46
CA PHE A 75 0.14 -0.51 4.31
C PHE A 75 -0.44 -1.66 3.49
N GLU A 76 -1.02 -1.39 2.32
CA GLU A 76 -1.48 -2.43 1.41
C GLU A 76 -0.30 -3.27 0.89
N ILE A 77 0.82 -2.65 0.52
CA ILE A 77 2.06 -3.37 0.14
C ILE A 77 2.59 -4.21 1.31
N ILE A 78 2.60 -3.64 2.52
CA ILE A 78 3.03 -4.35 3.74
C ILE A 78 2.10 -5.54 4.02
N ASN A 79 0.78 -5.38 3.83
CA ASN A 79 -0.19 -6.45 4.01
C ASN A 79 0.13 -7.64 3.09
N SER A 80 0.28 -7.39 1.78
CA SER A 80 0.66 -8.44 0.81
C SER A 80 2.01 -9.06 1.11
N ALA A 81 2.99 -8.27 1.58
CA ALA A 81 4.28 -8.80 1.99
C ALA A 81 4.16 -9.75 3.19
N ILE A 82 3.35 -9.39 4.20
CA ILE A 82 3.07 -10.24 5.36
C ILE A 82 2.31 -11.50 4.93
N GLU A 83 1.30 -11.38 4.07
CA GLU A 83 0.57 -12.54 3.55
C GLU A 83 1.50 -13.54 2.86
N ASN A 84 2.39 -13.05 1.99
CA ASN A 84 3.39 -13.88 1.30
C ASN A 84 4.37 -14.56 2.26
N VAL A 85 4.87 -13.83 3.27
CA VAL A 85 5.78 -14.39 4.28
C VAL A 85 5.07 -15.45 5.13
N VAL A 86 3.82 -15.21 5.51
CA VAL A 86 3.01 -16.13 6.31
C VAL A 86 2.64 -17.38 5.50
N ASP A 87 2.33 -17.24 4.22
CA ASP A 87 2.04 -18.39 3.34
C ASP A 87 3.28 -19.26 3.13
N LEU A 88 4.44 -18.62 2.94
CA LEU A 88 5.71 -19.33 2.86
C LEU A 88 6.05 -20.05 4.18
N ALA A 89 5.93 -19.38 5.32
CA ALA A 89 6.27 -19.93 6.63
C ALA A 89 5.31 -21.05 7.08
N SER A 90 4.04 -20.99 6.65
CA SER A 90 3.04 -22.02 6.93
C SER A 90 3.11 -23.22 5.97
N ASN A 91 4.03 -23.22 5.01
CA ASN A 91 4.06 -24.17 3.88
C ASN A 91 2.70 -24.27 3.18
N TYR A 92 1.98 -23.16 3.06
CA TYR A 92 0.60 -23.10 2.53
C TYR A 92 -0.42 -23.97 3.29
N HIS A 93 -0.14 -24.37 4.54
CA HIS A 93 -1.09 -25.09 5.40
C HIS A 93 -1.77 -24.14 6.38
N PHE A 94 -3.02 -24.44 6.72
CA PHE A 94 -3.76 -23.63 7.68
C PHE A 94 -3.15 -23.74 9.09
N SER A 95 -2.90 -22.60 9.72
CA SER A 95 -2.44 -22.46 11.10
C SER A 95 -3.16 -21.30 11.77
N MET A 96 -3.51 -21.45 13.05
CA MET A 96 -4.14 -20.39 13.84
C MET A 96 -3.24 -19.13 13.90
N LEU A 97 -1.92 -19.31 13.98
CA LEU A 97 -0.95 -18.22 13.99
C LEU A 97 -0.88 -17.50 12.64
N ALA A 98 -0.93 -18.27 11.54
CA ALA A 98 -0.95 -17.70 10.19
C ALA A 98 -2.20 -16.85 9.97
N LYS A 99 -3.37 -17.35 10.39
CA LYS A 99 -4.62 -16.60 10.37
C LYS A 99 -4.51 -15.30 11.16
N ASN A 100 -4.04 -15.36 12.41
CA ASN A 100 -3.93 -14.17 13.26
C ASN A 100 -2.99 -13.11 12.66
N ALA A 101 -1.85 -13.52 12.09
CA ALA A 101 -0.91 -12.61 11.45
C ALA A 101 -1.53 -11.88 10.25
N LYS A 102 -2.25 -12.62 9.38
CA LYS A 102 -2.97 -12.03 8.24
C LYS A 102 -4.11 -11.11 8.69
N ASP A 103 -4.89 -11.51 9.69
CA ASP A 103 -5.98 -10.71 10.24
C ASP A 103 -5.46 -9.37 10.83
N MET A 104 -4.30 -9.39 11.50
CA MET A 104 -3.66 -8.17 12.01
C MET A 104 -3.16 -7.26 10.90
N ALA A 105 -2.57 -7.82 9.84
CA ALA A 105 -2.09 -7.05 8.69
C ALA A 105 -3.27 -6.36 7.97
N ALA A 106 -4.37 -7.09 7.73
CA ALA A 106 -5.60 -6.53 7.18
C ALA A 106 -6.23 -5.48 8.11
N GLY A 107 -6.18 -5.69 9.42
CA GLY A 107 -6.61 -4.72 10.43
C GLY A 107 -5.84 -3.40 10.36
N ALA A 108 -4.54 -3.44 10.08
CA ALA A 108 -3.74 -2.25 9.90
C ALA A 108 -4.14 -1.46 8.64
N VAL A 109 -4.43 -2.16 7.53
CA VAL A 109 -4.99 -1.55 6.31
C VAL A 109 -6.35 -0.89 6.58
N LEU A 110 -7.19 -1.51 7.42
CA LEU A 110 -8.49 -0.93 7.78
C LEU A 110 -8.33 0.38 8.56
N ILE A 111 -7.43 0.42 9.55
CA ILE A 111 -7.17 1.62 10.36
C ILE A 111 -6.70 2.76 9.47
N ILE A 112 -5.75 2.50 8.56
CA ILE A 112 -5.23 3.55 7.69
C ILE A 112 -6.23 4.01 6.62
N SER A 113 -7.08 3.10 6.15
CA SER A 113 -8.20 3.45 5.28
C SER A 113 -9.20 4.35 6.01
N GLY A 114 -9.45 4.10 7.30
CA GLY A 114 -10.24 4.98 8.16
C GLY A 114 -9.64 6.38 8.27
N TYR A 115 -8.32 6.48 8.49
CA TYR A 115 -7.61 7.77 8.48
C TYR A 115 -7.79 8.53 7.15
N ALA A 116 -7.69 7.83 6.02
CA ALA A 116 -7.87 8.44 4.70
C ALA A 116 -9.30 8.96 4.49
N VAL A 117 -10.31 8.20 4.93
CA VAL A 117 -11.72 8.63 4.89
C VAL A 117 -11.93 9.87 5.76
N LEU A 118 -11.45 9.86 7.00
CA LEU A 118 -11.59 11.01 7.92
C LEU A 118 -10.91 12.27 7.35
N THR A 119 -9.70 12.12 6.81
CA THR A 119 -8.96 13.22 6.17
C THR A 119 -9.75 13.77 4.98
N GLY A 120 -10.29 12.89 4.12
CA GLY A 120 -11.14 13.28 3.00
C GLY A 120 -12.40 14.01 3.44
N LEU A 121 -13.07 13.54 4.50
CA LEU A 121 -14.26 14.22 5.04
C LEU A 121 -13.92 15.61 5.56
N ILE A 122 -12.85 15.75 6.34
CA ILE A 122 -12.42 17.04 6.91
C ILE A 122 -12.11 18.05 5.80
N ILE A 123 -11.46 17.61 4.72
CA ILE A 123 -11.07 18.49 3.61
C ILE A 123 -12.26 18.82 2.71
N PHE A 124 -13.02 17.81 2.28
CA PHE A 124 -14.01 17.97 1.21
C PHE A 124 -15.40 18.36 1.69
N VAL A 125 -15.85 17.93 2.89
CA VAL A 125 -17.22 18.23 3.36
C VAL A 125 -17.47 19.74 3.48
N PRO A 126 -16.58 20.55 4.10
CA PRO A 126 -16.81 21.99 4.19
C PRO A 126 -16.87 22.66 2.81
N LYS A 127 -16.05 22.19 1.86
CA LYS A 127 -15.99 22.72 0.49
C LYS A 127 -17.25 22.38 -0.30
N ILE A 128 -17.79 21.17 -0.12
CA ILE A 128 -19.04 20.72 -0.74
C ILE A 128 -20.23 21.49 -0.18
N ILE A 129 -20.31 21.67 1.15
CA ILE A 129 -21.36 22.48 1.79
C ILE A 129 -21.31 23.91 1.27
N ALA A 130 -20.13 24.53 1.24
CA ALA A 130 -19.97 25.87 0.70
C ALA A 130 -20.41 25.97 -0.77
N LEU A 131 -20.14 24.95 -1.59
CA LEU A 131 -20.58 24.92 -2.99
C LEU A 131 -22.11 24.81 -3.14
N ILE A 132 -22.78 24.05 -2.28
CA ILE A 132 -24.23 23.80 -2.35
C ILE A 132 -25.04 24.97 -1.77
N PHE A 133 -24.56 25.60 -0.69
CA PHE A 133 -25.30 26.63 0.05
C PHE A 133 -24.83 28.06 -0.26
N ALA A 134 -23.89 28.25 -1.19
CA ALA A 134 -23.50 29.57 -1.68
C ALA A 134 -24.36 30.06 -2.88
N GLU A 135 -25.55 29.48 -3.07
CA GLU A 135 -26.60 30.02 -3.94
C GLU A 135 -27.46 31.06 -3.20
#